data_AF-A0A022QWM1-F1
#
_entry.id   AF-A0A022QWM1-F1
#
_cell.length_a   1.000
_cell.length_b   1.000
_cell.length_c   1.000
_cell.angle_alpha   90.00
_cell.angle_beta   90.00
_cell.angle_gamma   90.00
#
_symmetry.space_group_name_H-M   'P 1'
#
loop_
_entity.id
_entity.type
_entity.pdbx_description
1 polymer ?
#
loop_
_entity_poly.entity_id
_entity_poly.type
_entity_poly.pdbx_seq_one_letter_code
_entity_poly.pdbx_strand_id
1 'polypeptide(L)'
;MPRKNTKYVQIPSEKTRKITLRRRLDSLFKRANELSVLCGIEILIVVHNRNEGHSTLWPTQDKVVDGITKFLNFPERERIKKMVTQEKFLTDKVQDLAGKLLKLQKKNDETEMGLLMGQLIETGTTHDALDARRVNGLYRLVEEKLEKLRNRREELYAMREYNCFGGT
;
A
#
# COMPACT_ATOMS: atom_id res chain seq x y z
N MET A 1 30.60 -7.60 5.75
CA MET A 1 30.01 -6.35 6.29
C MET A 1 28.52 -6.32 5.98
N PRO A 2 27.64 -5.88 6.91
CA PRO A 2 26.20 -5.80 6.66
C PRO A 2 25.92 -4.78 5.54
N ARG A 3 25.08 -5.17 4.57
CA ARG A 3 24.76 -4.31 3.43
C ARG A 3 23.84 -3.17 3.89
N LYS A 4 24.35 -1.94 3.89
CA LYS A 4 23.56 -0.75 4.25
C LYS A 4 22.40 -0.57 3.24
N ASN A 5 21.19 -0.35 3.75
CA ASN A 5 20.03 -0.07 2.92
C ASN A 5 20.27 1.17 2.05
N THR A 6 19.94 1.06 0.76
CA THR A 6 20.14 2.14 -0.19
C THR A 6 18.98 3.13 -0.10
N LYS A 7 19.28 4.39 0.26
CA LYS A 7 18.30 5.48 0.21
C LYS A 7 18.03 5.86 -1.26
N TYR A 8 16.77 6.10 -1.62
CA TYR A 8 16.36 6.55 -2.95
C TYR A 8 16.49 8.08 -3.07
N VAL A 9 17.71 8.58 -2.97
CA VAL A 9 18.06 10.00 -3.13
C VAL A 9 19.15 10.15 -4.17
N GLN A 10 19.30 11.37 -4.70
CA GLN A 10 20.37 11.66 -5.67
C GLN A 10 21.74 11.38 -5.04
N ILE A 11 22.55 10.58 -5.73
CA ILE A 11 23.94 10.29 -5.31
C ILE A 11 24.78 11.55 -5.58
N PRO A 12 25.36 12.20 -4.54
CA PRO A 12 26.09 13.46 -4.72
C PRO A 12 27.34 13.29 -5.59
N SER A 13 28.16 12.29 -5.26
CA SER A 13 29.39 11.98 -6.00
C SER A 13 29.09 11.51 -7.43
N GLU A 14 29.53 12.26 -8.43
CA GLU A 14 29.33 11.93 -9.84
C GLU A 14 30.00 10.60 -10.23
N LYS A 15 31.25 10.38 -9.81
CA LYS A 15 31.98 9.12 -10.06
C LYS A 15 31.19 7.92 -9.52
N THR A 16 30.73 8.02 -8.28
CA THR A 16 29.92 6.96 -7.64
C THR A 16 28.58 6.77 -8.34
N ARG A 17 27.95 7.86 -8.78
CA ARG A 17 26.68 7.86 -9.51
C ARG A 17 26.82 7.14 -10.85
N LYS A 18 27.86 7.43 -11.64
CA LYS A 18 28.14 6.77 -12.93
C LYS A 18 28.39 5.26 -12.77
N ILE A 19 29.23 4.87 -11.82
CA ILE A 19 29.50 3.45 -11.53
C ILE A 19 28.22 2.73 -11.08
N THR A 20 27.44 3.36 -10.20
CA THR A 20 26.19 2.80 -9.70
C THR A 20 25.15 2.67 -10.82
N LEU A 21 25.04 3.65 -11.71
CA LEU A 21 24.13 3.63 -12.85
C LEU A 21 24.44 2.43 -13.76
N ARG A 22 25.70 2.26 -14.19
CA ARG A 22 26.12 1.12 -15.03
C ARG A 22 25.74 -0.21 -14.40
N ARG A 23 26.14 -0.44 -13.14
CA ARG A 23 25.82 -1.68 -12.41
C ARG A 23 24.30 -1.91 -12.30
N ARG A 24 23.51 -0.85 -12.11
CA ARG A 24 22.05 -0.96 -12.04
C ARG A 24 21.44 -1.27 -13.39
N LEU A 25 21.93 -0.66 -14.48
CA LEU A 25 21.50 -0.95 -15.84
C LEU A 25 21.79 -2.41 -16.21
N ASP A 26 23.01 -2.90 -15.95
CA ASP A 26 23.36 -4.31 -16.20
C ASP A 26 22.41 -5.26 -15.46
N SER A 27 22.13 -4.96 -14.19
CA SER A 27 21.19 -5.77 -13.39
C SER A 27 19.74 -5.67 -13.87
N LEU A 28 19.33 -4.50 -14.37
CA LEU A 28 18.00 -4.24 -14.88
C LEU A 28 17.79 -5.00 -16.19
N PHE A 29 18.75 -4.92 -17.12
CA PHE A 29 18.71 -5.63 -18.40
C PHE A 29 18.70 -7.14 -18.21
N LYS A 30 19.49 -7.67 -17.27
CA LYS A 30 19.44 -9.09 -16.93
C LYS A 30 18.04 -9.52 -16.45
N ARG A 31 17.44 -8.77 -15.52
CA ARG A 31 16.10 -9.07 -15.00
C ARG A 31 15.01 -8.89 -16.06
N ALA A 32 15.15 -7.89 -16.92
CA ALA A 32 14.23 -7.67 -18.04
C ALA A 32 14.29 -8.85 -19.03
N ASN A 33 15.49 -9.35 -19.34
CA ASN A 33 15.65 -10.53 -20.18
C ASN A 33 15.01 -11.78 -19.54
N GLU A 34 15.29 -12.03 -18.25
CA GLU A 34 14.68 -13.14 -17.52
C GLU A 34 13.14 -13.06 -17.54
N LEU A 35 12.58 -11.87 -17.26
CA LEU A 35 11.14 -11.65 -17.27
C LEU A 35 10.54 -11.82 -18.67
N SER A 36 11.22 -11.31 -19.70
CA SER A 36 10.81 -11.45 -21.09
C SER A 36 10.73 -12.92 -21.50
N VAL A 37 11.75 -13.72 -21.16
CA VAL A 37 11.81 -15.16 -21.47
C VAL A 37 10.77 -15.95 -20.67
N LEU A 38 10.68 -15.72 -19.35
CA LEU A 38 9.79 -16.49 -18.47
C LEU A 38 8.31 -16.24 -18.74
N CYS A 39 7.95 -15.00 -19.09
CA CYS A 39 6.57 -14.62 -19.31
C CYS A 39 6.18 -14.57 -20.80
N GLY A 40 7.13 -14.76 -21.72
CA GLY A 40 6.89 -14.65 -23.17
C GLY A 40 6.44 -13.25 -23.58
N ILE A 41 6.95 -12.21 -22.93
CA ILE A 41 6.58 -10.81 -23.18
C ILE A 41 7.73 -10.01 -23.79
N GLU A 42 7.39 -9.06 -24.65
CA GLU A 42 8.35 -8.08 -25.17
C GLU A 42 8.59 -6.98 -24.14
N ILE A 43 9.86 -6.70 -23.84
CA ILE A 43 10.27 -5.64 -22.91
C ILE A 43 11.29 -4.75 -23.60
N LEU A 44 11.05 -3.44 -23.54
CA LEU A 44 11.90 -2.41 -24.13
C LEU A 44 12.24 -1.40 -23.05
N ILE A 45 13.50 -0.97 -23.01
CA ILE A 45 13.98 -0.04 -21.98
C ILE A 45 14.72 1.12 -22.64
N VAL A 46 14.29 2.33 -22.29
CA VAL A 46 14.91 3.59 -22.69
C VAL A 46 15.35 4.33 -21.44
N VAL A 47 16.64 4.63 -21.32
CA VAL A 47 17.19 5.38 -20.19
C VAL A 47 17.91 6.60 -20.70
N HIS A 48 17.38 7.77 -20.38
CA HIS A 48 18.02 9.03 -20.71
C HIS A 48 18.97 9.47 -19.58
N ASN A 49 20.26 9.63 -19.89
CA ASN A 49 21.23 10.18 -18.94
C ASN A 49 21.47 11.66 -19.25
N ARG A 50 20.97 12.54 -18.36
CA ARG A 50 21.14 14.00 -18.49
C ARG A 50 22.59 14.46 -18.63
N ASN A 51 23.57 13.67 -18.17
CA ASN A 51 24.99 14.05 -18.20
C ASN A 51 25.72 13.59 -19.47
N GLU A 52 25.15 12.65 -20.23
CA GLU A 52 25.88 11.98 -21.33
C GLU A 52 25.28 12.31 -22.71
N GLY A 53 24.21 13.11 -22.77
CA GLY A 53 23.62 13.61 -24.03
C GLY A 53 22.96 12.55 -24.92
N HIS A 54 23.13 11.27 -24.59
CA HIS A 54 22.53 10.13 -25.29
C HIS A 54 21.69 9.26 -24.35
N SER A 55 20.81 8.47 -24.94
CA SER A 55 19.97 7.49 -24.24
C SER A 55 20.55 6.09 -24.38
N THR A 56 20.57 5.32 -23.29
CA THR A 56 20.82 3.88 -23.33
C THR A 56 19.55 3.16 -23.75
N LEU A 57 19.64 2.34 -24.79
CA LEU A 57 18.53 1.57 -25.35
C LEU A 57 18.81 0.08 -25.17
N TRP A 58 17.78 -0.68 -24.79
CA TRP A 58 17.86 -2.14 -24.66
C TRP A 58 16.56 -2.78 -25.17
N PRO A 59 16.62 -3.90 -25.93
CA PRO A 59 17.79 -4.76 -26.17
C PRO A 59 18.73 -4.28 -27.28
N THR A 60 18.19 -3.82 -28.41
CA THR A 60 18.94 -3.18 -29.50
C THR A 60 18.16 -1.96 -29.96
N GLN A 61 18.84 -1.01 -30.60
CA GLN A 61 18.20 0.22 -31.06
C GLN A 61 17.02 -0.07 -32.00
N ASP A 62 17.19 -0.94 -32.99
CA ASP A 62 16.13 -1.28 -33.95
C ASP A 62 14.90 -1.88 -33.27
N LYS A 63 15.10 -2.86 -32.37
CA LYS A 63 14.00 -3.48 -31.62
C LYS A 63 13.25 -2.48 -30.75
N VAL A 64 13.97 -1.54 -30.14
CA VAL A 64 13.37 -0.48 -29.34
C VAL A 64 12.56 0.47 -30.20
N VAL A 65 13.09 0.89 -31.36
CA VAL A 65 12.39 1.77 -32.30
C VAL A 65 11.14 1.10 -32.86
N ASP A 66 11.25 -0.15 -33.31
CA ASP A 66 10.12 -0.94 -33.83
C ASP A 66 9.04 -1.12 -32.77
N GLY A 67 9.44 -1.50 -31.56
CA GLY A 67 8.50 -1.73 -30.48
C GLY A 67 7.86 -0.45 -29.93
N ILE A 68 8.57 0.68 -29.91
CA ILE A 68 7.97 1.99 -29.63
C ILE A 68 6.99 2.38 -30.72
N THR A 69 7.33 2.17 -32.00
CA THR A 69 6.44 2.45 -33.12
C THR A 69 5.16 1.63 -33.02
N LYS A 70 5.28 0.32 -32.76
CA LYS A 70 4.16 -0.57 -32.47
C LYS A 70 3.34 -0.09 -31.27
N PHE A 71 3.99 0.36 -30.18
CA PHE A 71 3.31 0.92 -29.01
C PHE A 71 2.50 2.18 -29.36
N LEU A 72 3.09 3.10 -30.13
CA LEU A 72 2.44 4.36 -30.54
C LEU A 72 1.29 4.14 -31.54
N ASN A 73 1.31 3.05 -32.29
CA ASN A 73 0.22 2.68 -33.19
C ASN A 73 -1.05 2.21 -32.47
N PHE A 74 -0.98 1.84 -31.18
CA PHE A 74 -2.18 1.56 -30.39
C PHE A 74 -2.97 2.84 -30.10
N PRO A 75 -4.32 2.80 -30.05
CA PRO A 75 -5.13 3.94 -29.66
C PRO A 75 -4.75 4.49 -28.28
N GLU A 76 -4.77 5.81 -28.13
CA GLU A 76 -4.33 6.47 -26.89
C GLU A 76 -5.07 5.95 -25.64
N ARG A 77 -6.39 5.73 -25.73
CA ARG A 77 -7.19 5.16 -24.62
C ARG A 77 -6.63 3.83 -24.11
N GLU A 78 -6.12 2.99 -25.00
CA GLU A 78 -5.61 1.66 -24.65
C GLU A 78 -4.23 1.77 -23.99
N ARG A 79 -3.40 2.70 -24.49
CA ARG A 79 -2.10 3.01 -23.90
C ARG A 79 -2.27 3.55 -22.48
N ILE A 80 -3.08 4.59 -22.30
CA ILE A 80 -3.29 5.25 -20.99
C ILE A 80 -3.85 4.27 -19.96
N LYS A 81 -4.77 3.38 -20.36
CA LYS A 81 -5.40 2.41 -19.45
C LYS A 81 -4.38 1.51 -18.74
N LYS A 82 -3.30 1.14 -19.41
CA LYS A 82 -2.26 0.25 -18.87
C LYS A 82 -0.96 0.97 -18.50
N MET A 83 -0.87 2.28 -18.76
CA MET A 83 0.32 3.07 -18.47
C MET A 83 0.45 3.35 -16.97
N VAL A 84 1.66 3.15 -16.46
CA VAL A 84 2.04 3.50 -15.09
C VAL A 84 3.13 4.57 -15.17
N THR A 85 2.85 5.74 -14.62
CA THR A 85 3.84 6.81 -14.47
C THR A 85 4.44 6.76 -13.07
N GLN A 86 5.65 7.30 -12.91
CA GLN A 86 6.28 7.38 -11.59
C GLN A 86 5.43 8.19 -10.61
N GLU A 87 4.87 9.31 -11.06
CA GLU A 87 4.00 10.16 -10.26
C GLU A 87 2.77 9.38 -9.77
N LYS A 88 2.05 8.72 -10.67
CA LYS A 88 0.88 7.89 -10.31
C LYS A 88 1.26 6.79 -9.31
N PHE A 89 2.34 6.06 -9.59
CA PHE A 89 2.81 5.00 -8.70
C PHE A 89 3.13 5.51 -7.29
N LEU A 90 3.82 6.65 -7.18
CA LEU A 90 4.17 7.24 -5.89
C LEU A 90 2.93 7.75 -5.15
N THR A 91 2.01 8.41 -5.85
CA THR A 91 0.74 8.87 -5.28
C THR A 91 -0.10 7.71 -4.75
N ASP A 92 -0.28 6.66 -5.56
CA ASP A 92 -0.98 5.43 -5.16
C ASP A 92 -0.30 4.80 -3.93
N LYS A 93 1.04 4.81 -3.88
CA LYS A 93 1.79 4.23 -2.77
C LYS A 93 1.63 5.04 -1.48
N VAL A 94 1.61 6.36 -1.56
CA VAL A 94 1.35 7.25 -0.41
C VAL A 94 -0.06 7.01 0.12
N GLN A 95 -1.05 6.87 -0.76
CA GLN A 95 -2.43 6.57 -0.38
C GLN A 95 -2.57 5.20 0.32
N ASP A 96 -1.93 4.15 -0.22
CA ASP A 96 -1.87 2.81 0.41
C ASP A 96 -1.26 2.88 1.81
N LEU A 97 -0.15 3.60 1.97
CA LEU A 97 0.51 3.78 3.27
C LEU A 97 -0.34 4.59 4.24
N ALA A 98 -0.99 5.66 3.79
CA ALA A 98 -1.92 6.44 4.61
C ALA A 98 -3.11 5.59 5.08
N GLY A 99 -3.69 4.77 4.20
CA GLY A 99 -4.76 3.84 4.55
C GLY A 99 -4.32 2.79 5.58
N LYS A 100 -3.09 2.27 5.47
CA LYS A 100 -2.50 1.36 6.46
C LYS A 100 -2.30 2.05 7.82
N LEU A 101 -1.83 3.30 7.80
CA LEU A 101 -1.64 4.09 9.02
C LEU A 101 -2.96 4.31 9.74
N LEU A 102 -4.02 4.71 9.03
CA LEU A 102 -5.36 4.89 9.60
C LEU A 102 -5.91 3.61 10.23
N LYS A 103 -5.71 2.45 9.58
CA LYS A 103 -6.12 1.15 10.14
C LYS A 103 -5.36 0.82 11.44
N LEU A 104 -4.06 1.10 11.49
CA LEU A 104 -3.26 0.90 12.70
C LEU A 104 -3.68 1.85 13.81
N GLN A 105 -3.92 3.13 13.50
CA GLN A 105 -4.41 4.11 14.46
C GLN A 105 -5.75 3.70 15.04
N LYS A 106 -6.70 3.25 14.21
CA LYS A 106 -8.00 2.75 14.69
C LYS A 106 -7.85 1.57 15.65
N LYS A 107 -6.98 0.59 15.32
CA LYS A 107 -6.71 -0.55 16.21
C LYS A 107 -6.08 -0.13 17.53
N ASN A 108 -5.17 0.85 17.49
CA ASN A 108 -4.59 1.41 18.71
C ASN A 108 -5.64 2.11 19.55
N ASP A 109 -6.52 2.92 18.95
CA ASP A 109 -7.62 3.58 19.63
C ASP A 109 -8.58 2.56 20.27
N GLU A 110 -8.99 1.52 19.54
CA GLU A 110 -9.85 0.43 20.05
C GLU A 110 -9.20 -0.28 21.25
N THR A 111 -7.90 -0.54 21.17
CA THR A 111 -7.13 -1.19 22.26
C THR A 111 -7.03 -0.27 23.47
N GLU A 112 -6.70 1.01 23.27
CA GLU A 112 -6.61 2.01 24.34
C GLU A 112 -7.97 2.17 25.04
N MET A 113 -9.07 2.29 24.28
CA MET A 113 -10.41 2.44 24.87
C MET A 113 -10.85 1.19 25.61
N GLY A 114 -10.51 0.00 25.12
CA GLY A 114 -10.77 -1.26 25.82
C GLY A 114 -10.07 -1.34 27.17
N LEU A 115 -8.79 -0.93 27.23
CA LEU A 115 -8.02 -0.88 28.48
C LEU A 115 -8.60 0.16 29.46
N LEU A 116 -8.92 1.36 28.97
CA LEU A 116 -9.52 2.41 29.80
C LEU A 116 -10.88 2.00 30.36
N MET A 117 -11.73 1.35 29.55
CA MET A 117 -13.02 0.84 30.01
C MET A 117 -12.85 -0.24 31.07
N GLY A 118 -11.88 -1.16 30.89
CA GLY A 118 -11.56 -2.17 31.89
C GLY A 118 -11.17 -1.56 33.23
N GLN A 119 -10.25 -0.58 33.21
CA GLN A 119 -9.84 0.15 34.41
C GLN A 119 -11.02 0.86 35.10
N LEU A 120 -11.85 1.57 34.33
CA LEU A 120 -13.04 2.24 34.86
C LEU A 120 -14.02 1.28 35.54
N ILE A 121 -14.21 0.09 34.98
CA ILE A 121 -15.10 -0.94 35.57
C ILE A 121 -14.49 -1.50 36.86
N GLU A 122 -13.16 -1.72 36.89
CA GLU A 122 -12.48 -2.33 38.03
C GLU A 122 -12.26 -1.37 39.21
N THR A 123 -11.85 -0.13 38.95
CA THR A 123 -11.44 0.83 39.99
C THR A 123 -12.41 2.00 40.17
N GLY A 124 -13.38 2.18 39.26
CA GLY A 124 -14.30 3.32 39.25
C GLY A 124 -13.66 4.65 38.86
N THR A 125 -12.36 4.68 38.54
CA THR A 125 -11.58 5.90 38.27
C THR A 125 -10.59 5.69 37.14
N THR A 126 -10.14 6.78 36.51
CA THR A 126 -8.97 6.75 35.63
C THR A 126 -7.75 7.30 36.35
N HIS A 127 -6.58 6.72 36.11
CA HIS A 127 -5.34 7.19 36.72
C HIS A 127 -4.89 8.57 36.20
N ASP A 128 -5.29 8.94 34.98
CA ASP A 128 -5.01 10.23 34.34
C ASP A 128 -6.29 11.00 34.00
N ALA A 129 -6.17 12.32 33.84
CA ALA A 129 -7.22 13.16 33.27
C ALA A 129 -7.52 12.72 31.83
N LEU A 130 -8.79 12.44 31.55
CA LEU A 130 -9.23 12.07 30.21
C LEU A 130 -9.34 13.31 29.33
N ASP A 131 -8.62 13.31 28.22
CA ASP A 131 -8.81 14.32 27.18
C ASP A 131 -10.10 14.08 26.37
N ALA A 132 -10.49 15.08 25.58
CA ALA A 132 -11.70 15.00 24.77
C ALA A 132 -11.68 13.85 23.74
N ARG A 133 -10.49 13.43 23.25
CA ARG A 133 -10.36 12.31 22.32
C ARG A 133 -10.73 11.00 23.03
N ARG A 134 -10.19 10.79 24.23
CA ARG A 134 -10.43 9.59 25.04
C ARG A 134 -11.87 9.51 25.52
N VAL A 135 -12.46 10.61 25.98
CA VAL A 135 -13.89 10.65 26.37
C VAL A 135 -14.79 10.28 25.19
N ASN A 136 -14.57 10.88 24.01
CA ASN A 136 -15.33 10.54 22.80
C ASN A 136 -15.09 9.09 22.33
N GLY A 137 -13.89 8.57 22.51
CA GLY A 137 -13.56 7.18 22.22
C GLY A 137 -14.31 6.19 23.11
N LEU A 138 -14.36 6.45 24.42
CA LEU A 138 -15.11 5.66 25.39
C LEU A 138 -16.61 5.70 25.12
N TYR A 139 -17.15 6.88 24.85
CA TYR A 139 -18.57 7.05 24.49
C TYR A 139 -18.95 6.15 23.30
N ARG A 140 -18.15 6.21 22.22
CA ARG A 140 -18.35 5.38 21.03
C ARG A 140 -18.23 3.89 21.31
N LEU A 141 -17.28 3.49 22.17
CA LEU A 141 -17.12 2.10 22.57
C LEU A 141 -18.35 1.59 23.33
N VAL A 142 -18.91 2.42 24.24
CA VAL A 142 -20.14 2.10 24.97
C VAL A 142 -21.32 1.96 24.02
N GLU A 143 -21.51 2.89 23.08
CA GLU A 143 -22.55 2.79 22.05
C GLU A 143 -22.43 1.48 21.26
N GLU A 144 -21.23 1.14 20.78
CA GLU A 144 -21.00 -0.09 20.01
C GLU A 144 -21.34 -1.35 20.83
N LYS A 145 -20.99 -1.37 22.11
CA LYS A 145 -21.28 -2.51 23.00
C LYS A 145 -22.77 -2.60 23.32
N LEU A 146 -23.45 -1.48 23.56
CA LEU A 146 -24.89 -1.45 23.78
C LEU A 146 -25.65 -1.96 22.56
N GLU A 147 -25.22 -1.57 21.36
CA GLU A 147 -25.84 -2.04 20.11
C GLU A 147 -25.64 -3.55 19.91
N LYS A 148 -24.44 -4.08 20.19
CA LYS A 148 -24.20 -5.53 20.19
C LYS A 148 -25.10 -6.28 21.17
N LEU A 149 -25.33 -5.73 22.36
CA LEU A 149 -26.24 -6.31 23.35
C LEU A 149 -27.70 -6.29 22.89
N ARG A 150 -28.15 -5.20 22.25
CA ARG A 150 -29.50 -5.10 21.66
C ARG A 150 -29.70 -6.15 20.57
N ASN A 151 -28.78 -6.23 19.61
CA ASN A 151 -28.85 -7.21 18.53
C ASN A 151 -28.86 -8.64 19.07
N ARG A 152 -27.99 -8.94 20.05
CA ARG A 152 -27.96 -10.27 20.68
C ARG A 152 -29.28 -10.60 21.39
N ARG A 153 -29.90 -9.62 22.05
CA ARG A 153 -31.20 -9.79 22.70
C ARG A 153 -32.29 -10.12 21.68
N GLU A 154 -32.31 -9.44 20.53
CA GLU A 154 -33.26 -9.71 19.46
C GLU A 154 -33.07 -11.09 18.84
N GLU A 155 -31.82 -11.50 18.56
CA GLU A 155 -31.51 -12.86 18.10
C GLU A 155 -32.03 -13.93 19.05
N LEU A 156 -31.85 -13.73 20.36
CA LEU A 156 -32.30 -14.66 21.38
C LEU A 156 -33.84 -14.72 21.47
N TYR A 157 -34.54 -13.60 21.31
CA TYR A 157 -36.00 -13.60 21.25
C TYR A 157 -36.53 -14.31 20.00
N ALA A 158 -35.93 -14.06 18.83
CA ALA A 158 -36.29 -14.72 17.58
C ALA A 158 -36.08 -16.24 17.65
N MET A 159 -34.97 -16.71 18.24
CA MET A 159 -34.74 -18.14 18.48
C MET A 159 -35.77 -18.78 19.42
N ARG A 160 -36.22 -18.02 20.43
CA ARG A 160 -37.22 -18.50 21.38
C ARG A 160 -38.60 -18.63 20.73
N GLU A 161 -38.99 -17.69 19.88
CA GLU A 161 -40.23 -17.78 19.11
C GLU A 161 -40.18 -18.93 18.08
N TYR A 162 -39.07 -19.11 17.36
CA TYR A 162 -38.91 -20.23 16.42
C TYR A 162 -39.03 -21.61 17.10
N ASN A 163 -38.41 -21.77 18.28
CA ASN A 163 -38.50 -23.01 19.06
C ASN A 163 -39.89 -23.25 19.69
N CYS A 164 -40.72 -22.21 19.84
CA CYS A 164 -42.11 -22.35 20.31
C CYS A 164 -43.10 -22.72 19.19
N PHE A 165 -42.78 -22.48 17.92
CA PHE A 165 -43.69 -22.70 16.78
C PHE A 165 -43.27 -23.82 15.80
N GLY A 166 -42.11 -24.46 15.99
CA GLY A 166 -41.52 -25.39 15.00
C GLY A 166 -41.00 -26.73 15.54
N GLY A 167 -41.61 -27.28 16.59
CA GLY A 167 -41.32 -28.65 17.06
C GLY A 167 -42.41 -29.64 16.63
N THR A 168 -42.28 -30.21 15.43
CA THR A 168 -42.83 -31.52 15.06
C THR A 168 -41.68 -32.44 14.69
#